data_AF-A0A914Q565-F1
#
_entry.id   AF-A0A914Q565-F1
#
_cell.length_a   1.000
_cell.length_b   1.000
_cell.length_c   1.000
_cell.angle_alpha   90.00
_cell.angle_beta   90.00
_cell.angle_gamma   90.00
#
_symmetry.space_group_name_H-M   'P 1'
#
loop_
_entity.id
_entity.type
_entity.pdbx_description
1 polymer ?
#
loop_
_entity_poly.entity_id
_entity_poly.type
_entity_poly.pdbx_seq_one_letter_code
_entity_poly.pdbx_strand_id
1 'polypeptide(L)'
;MSTHKKLKRTPDAMWKAFVSAAINERKLPGWIRIIFRADFIVAKCYHPWSYVSHTGCEDIRPLLEKLHDYHIDLPVDLAIRPFEHIKDAF
;
A
#
# COMPACT_ATOMS: atom_id res chain seq x y z
N MET A 1 16.35 29.85 14.09
CA MET A 1 16.75 28.64 13.35
C MET A 1 15.81 27.51 13.75
N SER A 2 14.70 27.37 13.04
CA SER A 2 13.69 26.36 13.34
C SER A 2 14.19 25.00 12.86
N THR A 3 14.60 24.17 13.81
CA THR A 3 15.04 22.80 13.59
C THR A 3 13.89 21.99 13.00
N HIS A 4 13.82 21.90 11.66
CA HIS A 4 12.99 20.92 10.96
C HIS A 4 13.52 19.51 11.28
N LYS A 5 13.14 18.98 12.44
CA LYS A 5 13.22 17.54 12.70
C LYS A 5 12.27 16.89 11.70
N LYS A 6 12.79 16.23 10.66
CA LYS A 6 11.98 15.45 9.70
C LYS A 6 10.97 14.65 10.52
N LEU A 7 9.68 14.96 10.38
CA LEU A 7 8.64 14.27 11.12
C LEU A 7 8.72 12.81 10.68
N LYS A 8 9.19 11.93 11.59
CA LYS A 8 9.28 10.50 11.30
C LYS A 8 7.86 10.03 11.00
N ARG A 9 7.59 9.67 9.73
CA ARG A 9 6.26 9.23 9.30
C ARG A 9 5.80 8.08 10.19
N THR A 10 4.57 8.15 10.68
CA THR A 10 3.98 7.04 11.44
C THR A 10 3.78 5.85 10.52
N PRO A 11 3.83 4.61 11.02
CA PRO A 11 3.52 3.43 10.21
C PRO A 11 2.16 3.53 9.50
N ASP A 12 1.16 4.15 10.15
CA ASP A 12 -0.15 4.43 9.56
C ASP A 12 -0.08 5.39 8.34
N ALA A 13 0.69 6.48 8.45
CA ALA A 13 0.87 7.41 7.33
C ALA A 13 1.63 6.74 6.16
N MET A 14 2.61 5.89 6.45
CA MET A 14 3.33 5.12 5.45
C MET A 14 2.41 4.10 4.76
N TRP A 15 1.55 3.42 5.53
CA TRP A 15 0.58 2.48 5.00
C TRP A 15 -0.45 3.15 4.10
N LYS A 16 -1.00 4.31 4.51
CA LYS A 16 -1.92 5.09 3.69
C LYS A 16 -1.27 5.56 2.39
N ALA A 17 -0.04 6.05 2.44
CA ALA A 17 0.71 6.44 1.24
C ALA A 17 0.92 5.26 0.28
N PHE A 18 1.29 4.08 0.81
CA PHE A 18 1.45 2.86 0.03
C PHE A 18 0.14 2.46 -0.67
N VAL A 19 -0.98 2.45 0.06
CA VAL A 19 -2.30 2.11 -0.51
C VAL A 19 -2.71 3.13 -1.58
N SER A 20 -2.54 4.43 -1.31
CA SER A 20 -2.82 5.49 -2.29
C SER A 20 -2.01 5.29 -3.58
N ALA A 21 -0.70 5.03 -3.47
CA ALA A 21 0.15 4.79 -4.64
C ALA A 21 -0.32 3.57 -5.45
N ALA A 22 -0.63 2.47 -4.76
CA ALA A 22 -1.07 1.24 -5.41
C ALA A 22 -2.44 1.40 -6.12
N ILE A 23 -3.33 2.22 -5.57
CA ILE A 23 -4.62 2.55 -6.20
C ILE A 23 -4.39 3.40 -7.45
N ASN A 24 -3.60 4.47 -7.34
CA ASN A 24 -3.31 5.37 -8.46
C ASN A 24 -2.66 4.62 -9.63
N GLU A 25 -1.76 3.66 -9.34
CA GLU A 25 -1.09 2.84 -10.35
C GLU A 25 -1.92 1.66 -10.87
N ARG A 26 -3.13 1.45 -10.34
CA ARG A 26 -3.97 0.28 -10.66
C ARG A 26 -3.27 -1.06 -10.40
N LYS A 27 -2.49 -1.14 -9.31
CA LYS A 27 -1.72 -2.34 -8.92
C LYS A 27 -2.12 -2.91 -7.56
N LEU A 28 -3.07 -2.27 -6.86
CA LEU A 28 -3.48 -2.67 -5.51
C LEU A 28 -3.81 -4.17 -5.35
N PRO A 29 -4.63 -4.82 -6.22
CA PRO A 29 -4.94 -6.25 -6.04
C PRO A 29 -3.68 -7.13 -6.11
N GLY A 30 -2.78 -6.85 -7.06
CA GLY A 30 -1.55 -7.61 -7.24
C GLY A 30 -0.59 -7.45 -6.06
N TRP A 31 -0.41 -6.22 -5.58
CA TRP A 31 0.51 -5.93 -4.46
C TRP A 31 -0.01 -6.51 -3.14
N ILE A 32 -1.30 -6.40 -2.87
CA ILE A 32 -1.93 -6.99 -1.68
C ILE A 32 -1.78 -8.52 -1.71
N ARG A 33 -1.97 -9.15 -2.87
CA ARG A 33 -1.78 -10.60 -3.03
C ARG A 33 -0.34 -11.03 -2.73
N ILE A 34 0.66 -10.29 -3.20
CA ILE A 34 2.08 -10.60 -2.91
C ILE A 34 2.34 -10.57 -1.39
N ILE A 35 1.80 -9.57 -0.68
CA ILE A 35 1.98 -9.43 0.77
C ILE A 35 1.29 -10.57 1.52
N PHE A 36 0.02 -10.84 1.21
CA PHE A 36 -0.81 -11.81 1.94
C PHE A 36 -0.58 -13.26 1.55
N ARG A 37 0.20 -13.53 0.49
CA ARG A 37 0.65 -14.87 0.13
C ARG A 37 2.11 -15.16 0.45
N ALA A 38 2.84 -14.19 1.00
CA ALA A 38 4.17 -14.44 1.49
C ALA A 38 4.11 -15.18 2.83
N ASP A 39 4.37 -16.49 2.83
CA ASP A 39 4.29 -17.36 4.02
C ASP A 39 5.03 -16.77 5.23
N PHE A 40 6.22 -16.20 5.01
CA PHE A 40 6.99 -15.56 6.07
C PHE A 40 6.25 -14.36 6.69
N ILE A 41 5.61 -13.52 5.87
CA ILE A 41 4.85 -12.37 6.35
C ILE A 41 3.60 -12.83 7.11
N VAL A 42 2.87 -13.81 6.55
CA VAL A 42 1.66 -14.35 7.19
C VAL A 42 2.01 -14.98 8.54
N ALA A 43 3.04 -15.83 8.60
CA ALA A 43 3.45 -16.50 9.83
C ALA A 43 3.97 -15.53 10.90
N LYS A 44 4.64 -14.43 10.49
CA LYS A 44 5.24 -13.47 11.42
C LYS A 44 4.27 -12.39 11.90
N CYS A 45 3.33 -11.98 11.06
CA CYS A 45 2.50 -10.80 11.29
C CYS A 45 1.03 -11.13 11.61
N TYR A 46 0.59 -12.38 11.42
CA TYR A 46 -0.80 -12.77 11.59
C TYR A 46 -0.95 -13.99 12.50
N HIS A 47 -2.04 -14.03 13.26
CA HIS A 47 -2.42 -15.22 14.00
C HIS A 47 -2.94 -16.32 13.06
N PRO A 48 -2.77 -17.61 13.40
CA PRO A 48 -3.27 -18.71 12.57
C PRO A 48 -4.76 -18.62 12.28
N TRP A 49 -5.58 -18.16 13.25
CA TRP A 49 -7.03 -17.95 13.12
C TRP A 49 -7.42 -16.66 12.37
N SER A 50 -6.44 -15.87 11.93
CA SER A 50 -6.73 -14.63 11.22
C SER A 50 -7.36 -14.93 9.86
N TYR A 51 -8.18 -14.00 9.40
CA TYR A 51 -8.77 -14.03 8.07
C TYR A 51 -7.71 -14.20 6.97
N VAL A 52 -6.62 -13.43 7.04
CA VAL A 52 -5.51 -13.50 6.06
C VAL A 52 -4.89 -14.90 6.02
N SER A 53 -4.65 -15.52 7.18
CA SER A 53 -4.09 -16.88 7.26
C SER A 53 -5.03 -17.94 6.71
N HIS A 54 -6.35 -17.71 6.73
CA HIS A 54 -7.35 -18.67 6.25
C HIS A 54 -7.68 -18.51 4.77
N THR A 55 -7.78 -17.28 4.27
CA THR A 55 -8.30 -16.99 2.93
C THR A 55 -7.23 -16.50 1.96
N GLY A 56 -6.08 -16.05 2.46
CA GLY A 56 -5.10 -15.31 1.67
C GLY A 56 -5.65 -14.02 1.05
N CYS A 57 -6.80 -13.53 1.53
CA CYS A 57 -7.56 -12.39 0.99
C CYS A 57 -7.92 -12.50 -0.51
N GLU A 58 -8.02 -13.72 -1.05
CA GLU A 58 -8.33 -13.92 -2.48
C GLU A 58 -9.79 -13.55 -2.82
N ASP A 59 -10.68 -13.61 -1.84
CA ASP A 59 -12.10 -13.27 -1.95
C ASP A 59 -12.37 -11.77 -2.08
N ILE A 60 -11.49 -10.91 -1.57
CA ILE A 60 -11.59 -9.45 -1.78
C ILE A 60 -10.94 -8.99 -3.09
N ARG A 61 -10.19 -9.85 -3.78
CA ARG A 61 -9.53 -9.49 -5.05
C ARG A 61 -10.52 -8.91 -6.10
N PRO A 62 -11.70 -9.49 -6.34
CA PRO A 62 -12.65 -8.92 -7.31
C PRO A 62 -13.17 -7.53 -6.89
N LEU A 63 -13.25 -7.25 -5.59
CA LEU A 63 -13.63 -5.93 -5.08
C LEU A 63 -12.53 -4.90 -5.33
N LEU A 64 -11.27 -5.30 -5.14
CA LEU A 64 -10.12 -4.45 -5.44
C LEU A 64 -9.96 -4.21 -6.94
N GLU A 65 -10.26 -5.21 -7.78
CA GLU A 65 -10.24 -5.07 -9.24
C GLU A 65 -11.25 -4.04 -9.74
N LYS A 66 -12.45 -3.99 -9.14
CA LYS A 66 -13.47 -2.97 -9.45
C LYS A 66 -13.01 -1.54 -9.16
N LEU A 67 -12.04 -1.34 -8.27
CA LEU A 67 -11.50 0.01 -8.03
C LEU A 67 -10.78 0.55 -9.27
N HIS A 68 -10.32 -0.31 -10.18
CA HIS A 68 -9.71 0.10 -11.44
C HIS A 68 -10.71 0.66 -12.45
N ASP A 69 -12.01 0.46 -12.25
CA ASP A 69 -13.03 1.07 -13.10
C ASP A 69 -13.11 2.60 -12.88
N TYR A 70 -12.59 3.08 -11.75
CA TYR A 70 -12.55 4.49 -11.40
C TYR A 70 -11.20 5.12 -11.76
N HIS A 71 -11.25 6.39 -12.17
CA HIS A 71 -10.04 7.21 -12.24
C HIS A 71 -9.80 7.82 -10.86
N ILE A 72 -8.86 7.23 -10.13
CA ILE A 72 -8.52 7.64 -8.77
C ILE A 72 -7.11 8.26 -8.79
N ASP A 73 -7.01 9.49 -8.28
CA ASP A 73 -5.76 10.19 -8.07
C ASP A 73 -5.71 10.70 -6.62
N LEU A 74 -5.20 9.85 -5.73
CA LEU A 74 -5.05 10.16 -4.31
C LEU A 74 -3.70 10.85 -4.06
N PRO A 75 -3.63 11.82 -3.14
CA PRO A 75 -2.36 12.35 -2.69
C PRO A 75 -1.56 11.24 -1.98
N VAL A 76 -0.51 10.75 -2.63
CA VAL A 76 0.43 9.77 -2.08
C VAL A 76 1.32 10.43 -1.02
N ASP A 77 1.47 11.75 -1.07
CA ASP A 77 2.30 12.52 -0.14
C ASP A 77 1.62 13.85 0.23
N LEU A 78 0.94 13.92 1.38
CA LEU A 78 0.45 15.19 1.92
C LEU A 78 1.57 16.04 2.56
N ALA A 79 2.82 15.56 2.60
CA ALA A 79 3.92 16.30 3.20
C ALA A 79 5.04 16.71 2.24
N ILE A 80 5.17 16.12 1.05
CA ILE A 80 6.34 16.42 0.19
C ILE A 80 6.00 16.32 -1.32
N ARG A 81 5.68 17.46 -1.96
CA ARG A 81 6.25 17.76 -3.29
C ARG A 81 7.76 17.88 -3.05
N PRO A 82 8.69 16.96 -3.41
CA PRO A 82 8.92 16.44 -4.75
C PRO A 82 9.46 14.97 -4.79
N PHE A 83 8.73 14.04 -5.40
CA PHE A 83 9.33 12.77 -5.86
C PHE A 83 9.02 12.54 -7.34
N GLU A 84 9.05 13.61 -8.14
CA GLU A 84 9.02 13.53 -9.61
C GLU A 84 10.29 12.83 -10.19
N HIS A 85 11.29 12.53 -9.37
CA HIS A 85 12.59 11.99 -9.79
C HIS A 85 12.73 10.44 -9.82
N ILE A 86 11.65 9.67 -9.70
CA ILE A 86 11.71 8.20 -9.91
C ILE A 86 11.25 7.78 -11.32
N LYS A 87 10.66 8.70 -12.10
CA LYS A 87 10.23 8.40 -13.48
C LYS A 87 11.35 8.44 -14.53
N ASP A 88 12.57 8.83 -14.17
CA ASP A 88 13.72 8.90 -15.11
C ASP A 88 14.68 7.68 -15.03
N ALA A 89 14.30 6.58 -14.36
CA ALA A 89 15.20 5.43 -14.16
C ALA A 89 14.83 4.15 -14.92
N PHE A 90 13.73 4.11 -15.67
CA PHE A 90 13.36 2.97 -16.52
C PHE A 90 12.66 3.41 -17.80
#